data_AF-A0A6L5TEA8-F1
#
_entry.id   AF-A0A6L5TEA8-F1
#
_cell.length_a   1.000
_cell.length_b   1.000
_cell.length_c   1.000
_cell.angle_alpha   90.00
_cell.angle_beta   90.00
_cell.angle_gamma   90.00
#
_symmetry.space_group_name_H-M   'P 1'
#
loop_
_entity.id
_entity.type
_entity.pdbx_description
1 polymer ?
#
loop_
_entity_poly.entity_id
_entity_poly.type
_entity_poly.pdbx_seq_one_letter_code
_entity_poly.pdbx_strand_id
1 'polypeptide(L)'
;MTALLADKGLDKTNKLFKNQSLLDEHYGKHGQEIADVLGDSNYSIDKYLDDANYIINNGTYAPELNGYVSFMSDKKYGFVGLDRTTGDITTFHIKNISELIKKAPSLGFER
;
A
#
# COMPACT_ATOMS: atom_id res chain seq x y z
N MET A 1 -36.63 11.52 3.15
CA MET A 1 -36.21 10.11 3.34
C MET A 1 -34.94 9.90 2.53
N THR A 2 -33.93 9.36 3.20
CA THR A 2 -32.51 9.33 2.85
C THR A 2 -32.22 8.67 1.51
N ALA A 3 -31.45 9.36 0.66
CA ALA A 3 -30.80 8.73 -0.48
C ALA A 3 -29.77 7.74 0.05
N LEU A 4 -29.97 6.45 -0.25
CA LEU A 4 -28.96 5.42 -0.08
C LEU A 4 -27.75 5.82 -0.93
N LEU A 5 -26.71 6.34 -0.28
CA LEU A 5 -25.38 6.40 -0.86
C LEU A 5 -25.01 4.96 -1.16
N ALA A 6 -24.93 4.63 -2.44
CA ALA A 6 -24.36 3.38 -2.90
C ALA A 6 -22.99 3.25 -2.24
N ASP A 7 -22.90 2.31 -1.30
CA ASP A 7 -21.67 1.75 -0.80
C ASP A 7 -20.84 1.40 -2.04
N LYS A 8 -19.84 2.22 -2.35
CA LYS A 8 -18.80 1.87 -3.30
C LYS A 8 -17.92 0.84 -2.60
N GLY A 9 -18.50 -0.34 -2.36
CA GLY A 9 -17.76 -1.56 -2.15
C GLY A 9 -16.97 -1.79 -3.43
N LEU A 10 -15.78 -1.19 -3.51
CA LEU A 10 -14.69 -1.80 -4.25
C LEU A 10 -14.68 -3.25 -3.77
N ASP A 11 -14.95 -4.18 -4.68
CA ASP A 11 -14.85 -5.60 -4.43
C ASP A 11 -13.51 -5.84 -3.71
N LYS A 12 -13.56 -6.14 -2.40
CA LYS A 12 -12.37 -6.26 -1.54
C LYS A 12 -11.72 -7.60 -1.85
N THR A 13 -11.11 -7.66 -3.03
CA THR A 13 -10.41 -8.83 -3.53
C THR A 13 -8.94 -8.66 -3.24
N ASN A 14 -8.38 -9.59 -2.47
CA ASN A 14 -6.93 -9.69 -2.32
C ASN A 14 -6.28 -9.83 -3.69
N LYS A 15 -5.26 -9.01 -3.92
CA LYS A 15 -4.44 -8.96 -5.11
C LYS A 15 -3.15 -9.72 -4.86
N LEU A 16 -2.60 -10.23 -5.95
CA LEU A 16 -1.27 -10.84 -5.97
C LEU A 16 -0.26 -9.83 -6.52
N PHE A 17 1.01 -10.08 -6.25
CA PHE A 17 2.06 -9.46 -7.05
C PHE A 17 1.98 -9.97 -8.49
N LYS A 18 2.44 -9.13 -9.42
CA LYS A 18 2.46 -9.43 -10.86
C LYS A 18 3.10 -10.77 -11.19
N ASN A 19 4.06 -11.22 -10.38
CA ASN A 19 4.57 -12.58 -10.36
C ASN A 19 5.32 -12.86 -9.04
N GLN A 20 5.60 -14.14 -8.76
CA GLN A 20 6.30 -14.56 -7.54
C GLN A 20 7.72 -13.97 -7.43
N SER A 21 8.48 -13.92 -8.52
CA SER A 21 9.84 -13.37 -8.50
C SER A 21 9.86 -11.90 -8.06
N LEU A 22 8.85 -11.13 -8.44
CA LEU A 22 8.72 -9.73 -8.04
C LEU A 22 8.35 -9.59 -6.56
N LEU A 23 7.50 -10.48 -6.04
CA LEU A 23 7.20 -10.57 -4.62
C LEU A 23 8.49 -10.87 -3.82
N ASP A 24 9.25 -11.89 -4.23
CA ASP A 24 10.49 -12.29 -3.57
C ASP A 24 11.53 -11.15 -3.58
N GLU A 25 11.70 -10.47 -4.72
CA GLU A 25 12.61 -9.32 -4.87
C GLU A 25 12.22 -8.17 -3.93
N HIS A 26 10.95 -7.78 -3.95
CA HIS A 26 10.48 -6.65 -3.15
C HIS A 26 10.48 -6.97 -1.66
N TYR A 27 10.10 -8.17 -1.26
CA TYR A 27 10.21 -8.64 0.11
C TYR A 27 11.67 -8.66 0.58
N GLY A 28 12.58 -9.20 -0.22
CA GLY A 28 14.02 -9.22 0.11
C GLY A 28 14.61 -7.82 0.30
N LYS A 29 14.06 -6.81 -0.39
CA LYS A 29 14.54 -5.43 -0.32
C LYS A 29 13.89 -4.58 0.78
N HIS A 30 12.60 -4.80 1.04
CA HIS A 30 11.79 -3.91 1.90
C HIS A 30 11.20 -4.59 3.13
N GLY A 31 11.18 -5.92 3.18
CA GLY A 31 10.55 -6.69 4.25
C GLY A 31 11.10 -6.33 5.63
N GLN A 32 12.42 -6.19 5.77
CA GLN A 32 13.04 -5.81 7.04
C GLN A 32 12.67 -4.39 7.49
N GLU A 33 12.63 -3.43 6.57
CA GLU A 33 12.24 -2.05 6.91
C GLU A 33 10.80 -2.01 7.44
N ILE A 34 9.91 -2.80 6.84
CA ILE A 34 8.51 -2.88 7.28
C ILE A 34 8.40 -3.62 8.61
N ALA A 35 9.15 -4.72 8.79
CA ALA A 35 9.26 -5.44 10.04
C ALA A 35 9.66 -4.51 11.20
N ASP A 36 10.68 -3.67 10.96
CA ASP A 36 11.17 -2.69 11.95
C ASP A 36 10.12 -1.62 12.26
N VAL A 37 9.36 -1.16 11.25
CA VAL A 37 8.27 -0.18 11.43
C VAL A 37 7.11 -0.74 12.24
N LEU A 38 6.80 -2.02 12.05
CA LEU A 38 5.72 -2.72 12.74
C LEU A 38 6.16 -3.31 14.10
N GLY A 39 7.47 -3.38 14.36
CA GLY A 39 8.01 -4.07 15.52
C GLY A 39 7.80 -5.60 15.49
N ASP A 40 7.68 -6.20 14.31
CA ASP A 40 7.46 -7.64 14.13
C ASP A 40 8.75 -8.35 13.69
N SER A 41 9.46 -8.98 14.63
CA SER A 41 10.70 -9.70 14.33
C SER A 41 10.51 -10.99 13.53
N ASN A 42 9.28 -11.49 13.38
CA ASN A 42 8.94 -12.68 12.60
C ASN A 42 8.10 -12.32 11.37
N TYR A 43 8.38 -11.16 10.79
CA TYR A 43 7.68 -10.68 9.61
C TYR A 43 8.02 -11.57 8.40
N SER A 44 7.01 -12.23 7.83
CA SER A 44 7.16 -13.18 6.74
C SER A 44 6.71 -12.59 5.40
N ILE A 45 7.05 -13.26 4.30
CA ILE A 45 6.61 -12.87 2.96
C ILE A 45 5.08 -12.92 2.80
N ASP A 46 4.41 -13.86 3.48
CA ASP A 46 2.95 -13.96 3.49
C ASP A 46 2.34 -12.74 4.21
N LYS A 47 2.88 -12.34 5.37
CA LYS A 47 2.45 -11.11 6.05
C LYS A 47 2.70 -9.86 5.22
N TYR A 48 3.81 -9.82 4.50
CA TYR A 48 4.11 -8.72 3.58
C TYR A 48 3.06 -8.59 2.47
N LEU A 49 2.56 -9.71 1.93
CA LEU A 49 1.46 -9.70 0.97
C LEU A 49 0.11 -9.33 1.63
N ASP A 50 -0.16 -9.83 2.83
CA ASP A 50 -1.37 -9.50 3.59
C ASP A 50 -1.45 -8.00 3.91
N ASP A 51 -0.34 -7.39 4.35
CA ASP A 51 -0.27 -5.97 4.64
C ASP A 51 -0.41 -5.10 3.38
N ALA A 52 0.17 -5.53 2.26
CA ALA A 52 -0.05 -4.85 0.99
C ALA A 52 -1.54 -4.84 0.62
N ASN A 53 -2.23 -5.97 0.81
CA ASN A 53 -3.67 -6.08 0.59
C ASN A 53 -4.49 -5.29 1.61
N TYR A 54 -4.06 -5.23 2.87
CA TYR A 54 -4.68 -4.38 3.87
C TYR A 54 -4.64 -2.91 3.44
N ILE A 55 -3.50 -2.44 2.93
CA ILE A 55 -3.35 -1.06 2.42
C ILE A 55 -4.24 -0.82 1.19
N ILE A 56 -4.34 -1.78 0.26
CA ILE A 56 -5.26 -1.67 -0.88
C ILE A 56 -6.71 -1.53 -0.43
N ASN A 57 -7.12 -2.32 0.57
CA ASN A 57 -8.51 -2.40 1.00
C ASN A 57 -8.95 -1.29 1.95
N ASN A 58 -8.02 -0.63 2.63
CA ASN A 58 -8.31 0.35 3.68
C ASN A 58 -7.57 1.69 3.52
N GLY A 59 -6.57 1.76 2.64
CA GLY A 59 -5.78 2.96 2.38
C GLY A 59 -6.46 3.94 1.42
N THR A 60 -5.80 5.07 1.20
CA THR A 60 -6.23 6.11 0.25
C THR A 60 -5.50 5.93 -1.07
N TYR A 61 -6.25 5.91 -2.17
CA TYR A 61 -5.67 5.84 -3.51
C TYR A 61 -5.04 7.19 -3.91
N ALA A 62 -3.78 7.16 -4.31
CA ALA A 62 -3.02 8.29 -4.86
C ALA A 62 -2.88 8.12 -6.39
N PRO A 63 -3.66 8.85 -7.21
CA PRO A 63 -3.63 8.71 -8.66
C PRO A 63 -2.27 9.04 -9.29
N GLU A 64 -1.50 9.97 -8.72
CA GLU A 64 -0.17 10.37 -9.21
C GLU A 64 0.85 9.23 -9.09
N LEU A 65 0.67 8.37 -8.09
CA LEU A 65 1.53 7.21 -7.84
C LEU A 65 0.94 5.91 -8.37
N ASN A 66 -0.30 5.93 -8.87
CA ASN A 66 -1.07 4.75 -9.24
C ASN A 66 -1.03 3.65 -8.16
N GLY A 67 -1.36 4.03 -6.93
CA GLY A 67 -1.24 3.12 -5.80
C GLY A 67 -1.97 3.59 -4.55
N TYR A 68 -2.04 2.72 -3.56
CA TYR A 68 -2.68 2.98 -2.27
C TYR A 68 -1.63 3.36 -1.23
N VAL A 69 -2.02 4.27 -0.34
CA VAL A 69 -1.19 4.75 0.77
C VAL A 69 -1.96 4.60 2.08
N SER A 70 -1.31 4.05 3.11
CA SER A 70 -1.86 4.02 4.47
C SER A 70 -0.79 4.41 5.47
N PHE A 71 -1.20 5.10 6.54
CA PHE A 71 -0.32 5.34 7.69
C PHE A 71 0.06 4.01 8.34
N MET A 72 1.32 3.88 8.78
CA MET A 72 1.79 2.71 9.52
C MET A 72 2.28 3.11 10.92
N SER A 73 3.35 3.91 11.01
CA SER A 73 3.93 4.35 12.28
C SER A 73 4.81 5.58 12.07
N ASP A 74 4.96 6.44 13.08
CA ASP A 74 5.88 7.60 13.12
C ASP A 74 6.22 8.26 11.75
N LYS A 75 5.21 8.92 11.14
CA LYS A 75 5.28 9.60 9.83
C LYS A 75 5.69 8.71 8.63
N LYS A 76 5.74 7.39 8.82
CA LYS A 76 5.95 6.40 7.78
C LYS A 76 4.61 5.84 7.32
N TYR A 77 4.54 5.67 6.02
CA TYR A 77 3.35 5.23 5.32
C TYR A 77 3.70 4.02 4.46
N GLY A 78 2.86 3.01 4.46
CA GLY A 78 2.93 1.93 3.49
C GLY A 78 2.39 2.43 2.16
N PHE A 79 3.12 2.17 1.09
CA PHE A 79 2.70 2.46 -0.27
C PHE A 79 2.68 1.19 -1.10
N VAL A 80 1.55 0.93 -1.75
CA VAL A 80 1.35 -0.23 -2.64
C VAL A 80 1.04 0.27 -4.05
N GLY A 81 1.96 0.06 -4.98
CA GLY A 81 1.80 0.42 -6.39
C GLY A 81 1.15 -0.69 -7.20
N LEU A 82 0.36 -0.32 -8.21
CA LEU A 82 -0.40 -1.26 -9.04
C LEU A 82 0.03 -1.22 -10.51
N ASP A 83 -0.11 -2.33 -11.20
CA ASP A 83 -0.09 -2.38 -12.67
C ASP A 83 -1.36 -1.71 -13.21
N ARG A 84 -1.22 -0.81 -14.19
CA ARG A 84 -2.36 -0.05 -14.75
C ARG A 84 -3.35 -0.91 -15.54
N THR A 85 -2.89 -2.05 -16.05
CA THR A 85 -3.68 -2.91 -16.93
C THR A 85 -4.37 -4.01 -16.13
N THR A 86 -3.60 -4.71 -15.29
CA THR A 86 -4.12 -5.87 -14.54
C THR A 86 -4.60 -5.49 -13.14
N GLY A 87 -4.10 -4.39 -12.59
CA GLY A 87 -4.33 -4.02 -11.20
C GLY A 87 -3.59 -4.92 -10.21
N ASP A 88 -2.61 -5.72 -10.64
CA ASP A 88 -1.75 -6.52 -9.76
C ASP A 88 -0.78 -5.62 -9.00
N ILE A 89 -0.29 -6.10 -7.86
CA ILE A 89 0.72 -5.38 -7.08
C ILE A 89 2.04 -5.39 -7.84
N THR A 90 2.65 -4.22 -7.99
CA THR A 90 3.99 -4.06 -8.59
C THR A 90 5.04 -3.69 -7.57
N THR A 91 4.66 -3.16 -6.40
CA THR A 91 5.59 -2.81 -5.32
C THR A 91 4.85 -2.62 -4.01
N PHE A 92 5.50 -2.93 -2.88
CA PHE A 92 5.12 -2.49 -1.55
C PHE A 92 6.37 -2.00 -0.79
N HIS A 93 6.35 -0.77 -0.29
CA HIS A 93 7.46 -0.23 0.50
C HIS A 93 7.01 0.94 1.37
N ILE A 94 7.88 1.35 2.30
CA ILE A 94 7.66 2.51 3.15
C ILE A 94 7.95 3.82 2.39
N LYS A 95 7.11 4.83 2.61
CA LYS A 95 7.33 6.22 2.20
C LYS A 95 7.27 7.14 3.41
N ASN A 96 8.11 8.17 3.38
CA ASN A 96 8.05 9.27 4.32
C ASN A 96 6.98 10.29 3.90
N ILE A 97 6.35 10.95 4.87
CA ILE A 97 5.36 12.01 4.61
C ILE A 97 5.90 13.11 3.68
N SER A 98 7.16 13.52 3.84
CA SER A 98 7.81 14.54 3.01
C SER A 98 7.92 14.16 1.53
N GLU A 99 8.02 12.87 1.23
CA GLU A 99 7.99 12.37 -0.14
C GLU A 99 6.58 12.37 -0.71
N LEU A 100 5.59 11.96 0.11
CA LEU A 100 4.19 11.92 -0.27
C LEU A 100 3.65 13.32 -0.58
N ILE A 101 3.98 14.33 0.23
CA ILE A 101 3.62 15.74 -0.03
C ILE A 101 4.11 16.20 -1.42
N LYS A 102 5.29 15.73 -1.85
CA LYS A 102 5.87 16.12 -3.14
C LYS A 102 5.30 15.34 -4.32
N LYS A 103 5.03 14.05 -4.13
CA LYS A 103 4.73 13.10 -5.23
C LYS A 103 3.24 12.78 -5.36
N ALA A 104 2.45 12.97 -4.31
CA ALA A 104 1.02 12.66 -4.25
C ALA A 104 0.27 13.79 -3.51
N PRO A 105 0.26 15.02 -4.06
CA PRO A 105 -0.42 16.14 -3.44
C PRO A 105 -1.93 15.91 -3.23
N SER A 106 -2.56 15.01 -4.00
CA SER A 106 -3.97 14.63 -3.80
C SER A 106 -4.27 14.03 -2.42
N LEU A 107 -3.25 13.55 -1.70
CA LEU A 107 -3.41 12.99 -0.36
C LEU A 107 -3.70 14.06 0.70
N GLY A 108 -3.54 15.35 0.36
CA GLY A 108 -3.90 16.45 1.26
C GLY A 108 -2.99 16.60 2.47
N PHE A 109 -1.80 16.01 2.46
CA PHE A 109 -0.81 16.21 3.52
C PHE A 109 -0.26 17.65 3.47
N GLU A 110 -0.27 18.31 4.62
CA GLU A 110 0.35 19.63 4.79
C GLU A 110 1.82 19.50 5.22
N ARG A 111 2.62 20.52 4.91
CA ARG A 111 4.05 20.58 5.25
C ARG A 111 4.30 20.92 6.72
#